data_AF-A0AAV8XB67-F1
#
_entry.id   AF-A0AAV8XB67-F1
#
_cell.length_a   1.000
_cell.length_b   1.000
_cell.length_c   1.000
_cell.angle_alpha   90.00
_cell.angle_beta   90.00
_cell.angle_gamma   90.00
#
_symmetry.space_group_name_H-M   'P 1'
#
loop_
_entity.id
_entity.type
_entity.pdbx_description
1 polymer ?
#
loop_
_entity_poly.entity_id
_entity_poly.type
_entity_poly.pdbx_seq_one_letter_code
_entity_poly.pdbx_strand_id
1 'polypeptide(L)'
;MVDSEDDVDVPRRQKVVRPRNDLLIELDDIEFKKRFRMNKASVQRLSELLVNVEEPLNNRNQPITKMNEILICLRFYATGSFK
;
A
#
# COMPACT_ATOMS: atom_id res chain seq x y z
N MET A 1 29.89 -25.08 39.74
CA MET A 1 30.11 -26.06 38.65
C MET A 1 28.85 -26.06 37.80
N VAL A 2 28.98 -25.61 36.54
CA VAL A 2 28.11 -25.78 35.36
C VAL A 2 26.65 -25.32 35.55
N ASP A 3 26.28 -24.06 35.30
CA ASP A 3 26.20 -23.33 34.01
C ASP A 3 25.38 -24.07 32.94
N SER A 4 24.11 -23.70 32.82
CA SER A 4 23.27 -24.00 31.65
C SER A 4 22.20 -22.91 31.59
N GLU A 5 22.58 -21.76 31.05
CA GLU A 5 21.63 -20.84 30.45
C GLU A 5 21.02 -21.56 29.25
N ASP A 6 19.83 -22.13 29.45
CA ASP A 6 19.04 -22.71 28.36
C ASP A 6 18.75 -21.61 27.32
N ASP A 7 19.56 -21.57 26.27
CA ASP A 7 19.33 -20.79 25.05
C ASP A 7 18.10 -21.38 24.36
N VAL A 8 16.92 -20.99 24.86
CA VAL A 8 15.63 -21.36 24.29
C VAL A 8 15.56 -20.77 22.89
N ASP A 9 15.81 -21.59 21.88
CA ASP A 9 15.58 -21.28 20.47
C ASP A 9 14.09 -20.97 20.27
N VAL A 10 13.72 -19.69 20.41
CA VAL A 10 12.35 -19.23 20.20
C VAL A 10 12.09 -19.29 18.69
N PRO A 11 11.20 -20.19 18.21
CA PRO A 11 10.98 -20.32 16.78
C PRO A 11 10.49 -19.00 16.20
N ARG A 12 11.13 -18.56 15.11
CA ARG A 12 10.72 -17.33 14.40
C ARG A 12 9.26 -17.44 14.01
N ARG A 13 8.45 -16.49 14.51
CA ARG A 13 7.02 -16.39 14.19
C ARG A 13 6.83 -16.40 12.67
N GLN A 14 6.01 -17.31 12.17
CA GLN A 14 5.75 -17.43 10.74
C GLN A 14 5.26 -16.09 10.16
N LYS A 15 5.88 -15.65 9.06
CA LYS A 15 5.51 -14.41 8.38
C LYS A 15 4.13 -14.57 7.75
N VAL A 16 3.12 -13.90 8.31
CA VAL A 16 1.78 -13.80 7.71
C VAL A 16 1.77 -12.57 6.81
N VAL A 17 1.77 -12.79 5.49
CA VAL A 17 1.61 -11.71 4.51
C VAL A 17 0.11 -11.45 4.33
N ARG A 18 -0.36 -10.29 4.79
CA ARG A 18 -1.75 -9.88 4.59
C ARG A 18 -1.93 -9.32 3.18
N PRO A 19 -3.03 -9.64 2.48
CA PRO A 19 -3.33 -9.01 1.20
C PRO A 19 -3.53 -7.50 1.40
N ARG A 20 -3.14 -6.71 0.40
CA ARG A 20 -3.41 -5.27 0.40
C ARG A 20 -4.86 -5.04 -0.01
N ASN A 21 -5.56 -4.22 0.77
CA ASN A 21 -6.93 -3.82 0.50
C ASN A 21 -7.02 -2.99 -0.78
N ASP A 22 -8.05 -3.23 -1.59
CA ASP A 22 -8.35 -2.40 -2.75
C ASP A 22 -9.29 -1.26 -2.35
N LEU A 23 -8.69 -0.10 -2.05
CA LEU A 23 -9.39 1.07 -1.55
C LEU A 23 -10.38 1.68 -2.57
N LEU A 24 -10.28 1.33 -3.86
CA LEU A 24 -11.28 1.74 -4.85
C LEU A 24 -12.60 1.00 -4.67
N ILE A 25 -12.52 -0.26 -4.25
CA ILE A 25 -13.67 -1.15 -4.07
C ILE A 25 -14.25 -0.98 -2.67
N GLU A 26 -13.38 -0.91 -1.66
CA GLU A 26 -13.81 -0.88 -0.25
C GLU A 26 -14.46 0.45 0.17
N LEU A 27 -14.05 1.57 -0.43
CA LEU A 27 -14.56 2.89 -0.04
C LEU A 27 -15.73 3.29 -0.93
N ASP A 28 -16.81 3.79 -0.34
CA ASP A 28 -17.86 4.47 -1.08
C ASP A 28 -17.37 5.82 -1.64
N ASP A 29 -18.05 6.38 -2.63
CA ASP A 29 -17.62 7.59 -3.34
C ASP A 29 -17.50 8.82 -2.43
N ILE A 30 -18.40 8.94 -1.45
CA ILE A 30 -18.37 10.03 -0.46
C ILE A 30 -17.11 9.93 0.40
N GLU A 31 -16.81 8.72 0.90
CA GLU A 31 -15.66 8.49 1.76
C GLU A 31 -14.34 8.59 0.99
N PHE A 32 -14.33 8.08 -0.25
CA PHE A 32 -13.21 8.20 -1.17
C PHE A 32 -12.89 9.67 -1.45
N LYS A 33 -13.89 10.48 -1.80
CA LYS A 33 -13.72 11.91 -2.06
C LYS A 33 -13.24 12.65 -0.82
N LYS A 34 -13.75 12.32 0.37
CA LYS A 34 -13.27 12.91 1.63
C LYS A 34 -11.81 12.55 1.91
N ARG A 35 -11.39 11.33 1.60
CA ARG A 35 -10.06 10.80 1.91
C ARG A 35 -8.97 11.24 0.94
N PHE A 36 -9.28 11.34 -0.35
CA PHE A 36 -8.33 11.64 -1.43
C PHE A 36 -8.56 13.01 -2.10
N ARG A 37 -9.62 13.73 -1.74
CA ARG A 37 -10.05 15.02 -2.34
C ARG A 37 -10.35 14.95 -3.84
N MET A 38 -10.46 13.74 -4.41
CA MET A 38 -10.80 13.46 -5.80
C MET A 38 -11.83 12.33 -5.89
N ASN A 39 -12.60 12.29 -6.97
CA ASN A 39 -13.57 11.22 -7.24
C ASN A 39 -12.88 10.02 -7.91
N LYS A 40 -13.45 8.81 -7.77
CA LYS A 40 -12.89 7.57 -8.36
C LYS A 40 -12.69 7.67 -9.88
N ALA A 41 -13.66 8.24 -10.60
CA ALA A 41 -13.55 8.43 -12.06
C ALA A 41 -12.36 9.33 -12.45
N SER A 42 -12.07 10.37 -11.66
CA SER A 42 -10.93 11.25 -11.91
C SER A 42 -9.60 10.52 -11.64
N VAL A 43 -9.56 9.64 -10.63
CA VAL A 43 -8.39 8.81 -10.33
C VAL A 43 -8.14 7.78 -11.42
N GLN A 44 -9.20 7.17 -11.98
CA GLN A 44 -9.08 6.28 -13.13
C GLN A 44 -8.49 7.00 -14.35
N ARG A 45 -9.01 8.19 -14.70
CA ARG A 45 -8.41 9.01 -15.76
C ARG A 45 -6.96 9.38 -15.48
N LEU A 46 -6.61 9.67 -14.23
CA LEU A 46 -5.23 9.96 -13.84
C LEU A 46 -4.34 8.74 -14.07
N SER A 47 -4.83 7.53 -13.78
CA SER A 47 -4.08 6.29 -14.02
C SER A 47 -3.82 6.04 -15.51
N GLU A 48 -4.75 6.40 -16.39
CA GLU A 48 -4.57 6.33 -17.85
C GLU A 48 -3.51 7.31 -18.33
N LEU A 49 -3.47 8.53 -17.77
CA LEU A 49 -2.45 9.54 -18.10
C LEU A 49 -1.05 9.15 -17.59
N LEU A 50 -1.00 8.42 -16.47
CA LEU A 50 0.24 7.95 -15.84
C LEU A 50 0.69 6.57 -16.37
N VAL A 51 0.20 6.16 -17.55
CA VAL A 51 0.54 4.87 -18.17
C VAL A 51 2.06 4.63 -18.25
N ASN A 52 2.84 5.70 -18.40
CA ASN A 52 4.31 5.66 -18.52
C ASN A 52 5.07 5.44 -17.20
N VAL A 53 4.40 5.40 -16.05
CA VAL A 53 5.06 4.96 -14.81
C VAL A 53 5.42 3.49 -14.99
N GLU A 54 6.67 3.09 -14.77
CA GLU A 54 7.08 1.71 -15.04
C GLU A 54 6.40 0.74 -14.07
N GLU A 55 5.89 -0.39 -14.57
CA GLU A 55 5.52 -1.48 -13.67
C GLU A 55 6.80 -2.15 -13.13
N PRO A 56 6.80 -2.56 -11.86
CA PRO A 56 7.96 -3.22 -11.28
C PRO A 56 8.29 -4.49 -12.07
N LEU A 57 9.52 -4.52 -12.60
CA LEU A 57 10.07 -5.60 -13.44
C LEU A 57 9.98 -7.00 -12.82
N ASN A 58 9.82 -7.10 -11.50
CA ASN A 58 9.84 -8.37 -10.78
C ASN A 58 8.72 -8.45 -9.73
N ASN A 59 7.94 -9.53 -9.76
CA ASN A 59 6.91 -9.86 -8.76
C ASN A 59 7.44 -10.39 -7.42
N ARG A 60 8.77 -10.29 -7.17
CA ARG A 60 9.45 -10.98 -6.07
C ARG A 60 9.13 -10.47 -4.66
N ASN A 61 8.21 -9.52 -4.49
CA ASN A 61 7.87 -8.99 -3.17
C ASN A 61 6.44 -8.40 -3.05
N GLN A 62 5.47 -8.90 -3.83
CA GLN A 62 4.14 -8.28 -3.94
C GLN A 62 4.22 -6.76 -4.16
N PRO A 63 4.74 -6.34 -5.34
CA PRO A 63 4.91 -4.94 -5.64
C PRO A 63 3.61 -4.14 -5.46
N ILE A 64 3.76 -2.86 -5.15
CA ILE A 64 2.62 -1.95 -5.11
C ILE A 64 2.08 -1.82 -6.53
N THR A 65 0.77 -2.07 -6.70
CA THR A 65 0.12 -1.85 -7.98
C THR A 65 0.14 -0.35 -8.28
N LYS A 66 0.24 0.04 -9.56
CA LYS A 66 0.21 1.45 -9.98
C LYS A 66 -0.94 2.23 -9.34
N MET A 67 -2.11 1.61 -9.27
CA MET A 67 -3.28 2.23 -8.67
C MET A 67 -3.05 2.57 -7.19
N ASN A 68 -2.47 1.64 -6.42
CA ASN A 68 -2.15 1.88 -5.02
C ASN A 68 -1.07 2.96 -4.85
N GLU A 69 -0.08 3.03 -5.74
CA GLU A 69 0.91 4.11 -5.74
C GLU A 69 0.25 5.48 -5.96
N ILE A 70 -0.65 5.59 -6.95
CA ILE A 70 -1.43 6.80 -7.21
C ILE A 70 -2.24 7.20 -5.96
N LEU A 71 -2.92 6.24 -5.33
CA LEU A 71 -3.69 6.50 -4.11
C LEU A 71 -2.79 6.98 -2.95
N ILE A 72 -1.59 6.41 -2.80
CA ILE A 72 -0.60 6.87 -1.80
C ILE A 72 -0.18 8.31 -2.09
N CYS A 73 0.15 8.64 -3.33
CA CYS A 73 0.51 10.00 -3.75
C CYS A 73 -0.63 10.99 -3.50
N LEU A 74 -1.85 10.63 -3.89
CA LEU A 74 -3.04 11.43 -3.63
C LEU A 74 -3.28 11.62 -2.14
N ARG A 75 -3.06 10.59 -1.31
CA ARG A 75 -3.19 10.69 0.15
C ARG A 75 -2.17 11.67 0.72
N PHE A 76 -0.92 11.61 0.25
CA PHE A 76 0.13 12.56 0.65
C PHE A 76 -0.28 14.00 0.29
N TYR A 77 -0.73 14.23 -0.94
CA TYR A 77 -1.17 15.55 -1.39
C TYR A 77 -2.42 16.05 -0.64
N ALA A 78 -3.40 15.17 -0.43
CA ALA A 78 -4.63 15.46 0.29
C ALA A 78 -4.44 15.66 1.79
N THR A 79 -3.35 15.19 2.39
CA THR A 79 -3.05 15.48 3.79
C THR A 79 -2.21 16.74 3.96
N GLY A 80 -1.61 17.25 2.87
CA GLY A 80 -0.72 18.39 2.93
C GLY A 80 0.56 18.10 3.71
N SER A 81 1.00 16.84 3.73
CA SER A 81 2.14 16.36 4.51
C SER A 81 3.51 16.77 3.94
N PHE A 82 3.54 17.76 3.05
CA PHE A 82 4.75 18.30 2.42
C PHE A 82 5.41 19.44 3.23
N LYS A 83 5.09 19.54 4.52
CA LYS A 83 5.65 20.55 5.42
C LYS A 83 7.03 20.18 5.94
#